data_AF-A0A7X7UDY0-F1
#
_entry.id   AF-A0A7X7UDY0-F1
#
_cell.length_a   1.000
_cell.length_b   1.000
_cell.length_c   1.000
_cell.angle_alpha   90.00
_cell.angle_beta   90.00
_cell.angle_gamma   90.00
#
_symmetry.space_group_name_H-M   'P 1'
#
loop_
_entity.id
_entity.type
_entity.pdbx_description
1 polymer ?
#
loop_
_entity_poly.entity_id
_entity_poly.type
_entity_poly.pdbx_seq_one_letter_code
_entity_poly.pdbx_strand_id
1 'polypeptide(L)'
;MYTIRIGELDETVPDIPTLVKRLQIGEIKESTAVYDHDANVWRTAGEIVKPPRLDAAPADATPPRAIPVPAAQTMATVAPPSVKEEPTIPGQTIAALILSITGTFTCMLLNIAGIVLGYQSRRLIRENPDRYTGGGLATAAIVIGWIAPILVIVVGIVLAISIPALIKYAEKSAATPPPTVGYQAKLAEELYFQNREPATYTDSLAALLTWDQSLTDDPAVTFLFGPCNQSGYTFTTKTGDAGLETVFTSRDPVDEDSPGQR
;
A
#
# COMPACT_ATOMS: atom_id res chain seq x y z
N MET A 1 -13.75 -20.45 -25.85
CA MET A 1 -13.69 -18.97 -25.59
C MET A 1 -12.31 -18.64 -25.07
N TYR A 2 -11.72 -17.48 -25.38
CA TYR A 2 -10.34 -17.16 -24.99
C TYR A 2 -10.23 -15.83 -24.24
N THR A 3 -9.33 -15.73 -23.26
CA THR A 3 -8.96 -14.45 -22.63
C THR A 3 -7.49 -14.17 -22.91
N ILE A 4 -7.19 -13.02 -23.50
CA ILE A 4 -5.82 -12.59 -23.79
C ILE A 4 -5.38 -11.52 -22.79
N ARG A 5 -4.13 -11.61 -22.31
CA ARG A 5 -3.56 -10.59 -21.43
C ARG A 5 -2.62 -9.68 -22.22
N ILE A 6 -2.99 -8.41 -22.37
CA ILE A 6 -2.19 -7.38 -23.05
C ILE A 6 -1.80 -6.33 -22.01
N GLY A 7 -0.58 -6.43 -21.49
CA GLY A 7 -0.14 -5.58 -20.37
C GLY A 7 -0.89 -5.93 -19.09
N GLU A 8 -1.63 -4.97 -18.54
CA GLU A 8 -2.48 -5.13 -17.34
C GLU A 8 -3.97 -5.36 -17.65
N LEU A 9 -4.36 -5.35 -18.93
CA LEU A 9 -5.76 -5.53 -19.33
C LEU A 9 -6.00 -6.97 -19.82
N ASP A 10 -7.07 -7.57 -19.31
CA ASP A 10 -7.56 -8.87 -19.75
C ASP A 10 -8.75 -8.65 -20.72
N GLU A 11 -8.59 -9.04 -21.98
CA GLU A 11 -9.61 -8.89 -23.03
C GLU A 11 -10.15 -10.28 -23.44
N THR A 12 -11.47 -10.38 -23.65
CA THR A 12 -12.11 -11.63 -24.06
C THR A 12 -12.25 -11.69 -25.58
N VAL A 13 -11.80 -12.80 -26.17
CA VAL A 13 -11.88 -13.10 -27.59
C VAL A 13 -12.83 -14.29 -27.80
N PRO A 14 -13.89 -14.13 -28.60
CA PRO A 14 -14.93 -15.16 -28.71
C PRO A 14 -14.45 -16.44 -29.40
N ASP A 15 -13.53 -16.35 -30.37
CA ASP A 15 -13.18 -17.43 -31.30
C ASP A 15 -11.71 -17.43 -31.76
N ILE A 16 -11.20 -18.60 -32.16
CA ILE A 16 -9.82 -18.78 -32.68
C ILE A 16 -9.55 -17.91 -33.92
N PRO A 17 -10.44 -17.81 -34.93
CA PRO A 17 -10.20 -16.98 -36.12
C PRO A 17 -9.90 -15.51 -35.80
N THR A 18 -10.59 -14.93 -34.82
CA THR A 18 -10.31 -13.56 -34.37
C THR A 18 -8.91 -13.44 -33.76
N LEU A 19 -8.49 -14.42 -32.97
CA LEU A 19 -7.15 -14.45 -32.37
C LEU A 19 -6.05 -14.58 -33.44
N VAL A 20 -6.24 -15.42 -34.46
CA VAL A 20 -5.33 -15.55 -35.61
C VAL A 20 -5.21 -14.23 -36.37
N LYS A 21 -6.33 -13.56 -36.62
CA LYS A 21 -6.36 -12.28 -37.34
C LYS A 21 -5.57 -11.21 -36.57
N ARG A 22 -5.72 -11.13 -35.25
CA ARG A 22 -4.96 -10.18 -34.41
C ARG A 22 -3.47 -10.50 -34.35
N LEU A 23 -3.11 -11.79 -34.37
CA LEU A 23 -1.70 -12.23 -34.46
C LEU A 23 -1.08 -11.83 -35.81
N GLN A 24 -1.83 -11.96 -36.92
CA GLN A 24 -1.36 -11.58 -38.26
C GLN A 24 -1.23 -10.07 -38.45
N ILE A 25 -2.11 -9.28 -37.83
CA ILE A 25 -2.06 -7.81 -37.86
C ILE A 25 -0.94 -7.27 -36.94
N GLY A 26 -0.37 -8.11 -36.07
CA GLY A 26 0.70 -7.74 -35.14
C GLY A 26 0.22 -7.04 -33.87
N GLU A 27 -1.09 -7.07 -33.60
CA GLU A 27 -1.70 -6.51 -32.40
C GLU A 27 -1.34 -7.33 -31.14
N ILE A 28 -1.14 -8.63 -31.32
CA ILE A 28 -0.66 -9.55 -30.29
C ILE A 28 0.60 -10.28 -30.80
N LYS A 29 1.49 -10.67 -29.87
CA LYS A 29 2.71 -11.42 -30.18
C LYS A 29 2.46 -12.92 -30.00
N GLU A 30 3.28 -13.77 -30.60
CA GLU A 30 3.19 -15.23 -30.40
C GLU A 30 3.37 -15.63 -28.91
N SER A 31 4.16 -14.85 -28.17
CA SER A 31 4.41 -15.02 -26.74
C SER A 31 3.29 -14.48 -25.83
N THR A 32 2.24 -13.87 -26.37
CA THR A 32 1.13 -13.35 -25.58
C THR A 32 0.41 -14.50 -24.88
N ALA A 33 0.18 -14.37 -23.57
CA ALA A 33 -0.52 -15.37 -22.77
C ALA A 33 -2.01 -15.35 -23.08
N VAL A 34 -2.55 -16.52 -23.40
CA VAL A 34 -3.94 -16.75 -23.76
C VAL A 34 -4.50 -17.83 -22.84
N TYR A 35 -5.57 -17.51 -22.14
CA TYR A 35 -6.31 -18.48 -21.34
C TYR A 35 -7.31 -19.21 -22.24
N ASP A 36 -7.16 -20.53 -22.33
CA ASP A 36 -8.11 -21.42 -22.98
C ASP A 36 -9.16 -21.86 -21.95
N HIS A 37 -10.39 -21.36 -22.07
CA HIS A 37 -11.47 -21.70 -21.14
C HIS A 37 -11.95 -23.14 -21.29
N ASP A 38 -11.76 -23.76 -22.46
CA ASP A 38 -12.21 -25.13 -22.73
C ASP A 38 -11.22 -26.14 -22.14
N ALA A 39 -9.92 -25.83 -22.17
CA ALA A 39 -8.85 -26.64 -21.57
C ALA A 39 -8.51 -26.25 -20.12
N ASN A 40 -9.01 -25.11 -19.64
CA ASN A 40 -8.71 -24.53 -18.32
C ASN A 40 -7.19 -24.34 -18.05
N VAL A 41 -6.43 -23.94 -19.07
CA VAL A 41 -4.97 -23.80 -19.04
C VAL A 41 -4.52 -22.51 -19.75
N TRP A 42 -3.50 -21.84 -19.20
CA TRP A 42 -2.79 -20.75 -19.86
C TRP A 42 -1.82 -21.31 -20.92
N ARG A 43 -1.99 -20.89 -22.16
CA ARG A 43 -1.10 -21.25 -23.30
C ARG A 43 -0.64 -20.00 -24.01
N THR A 44 0.34 -20.13 -24.90
CA THR A 44 0.78 -18.99 -25.72
C THR A 44 -0.06 -18.87 -26.99
N ALA A 45 -0.26 -17.65 -27.48
CA ALA A 45 -1.03 -17.40 -28.71
C ALA A 45 -0.48 -18.21 -29.91
N GLY A 46 0.85 -18.34 -30.02
CA GLY A 46 1.49 -19.14 -31.06
C GLY A 46 1.18 -20.64 -30.97
N GLU A 47 1.04 -21.18 -29.76
CA GLU A 47 0.75 -22.59 -29.52
C GLU A 47 -0.71 -22.97 -29.86
N ILE A 48 -1.64 -22.04 -29.67
CA ILE A 48 -3.07 -22.25 -30.01
C ILE A 48 -3.27 -22.13 -31.52
N VAL A 49 -2.63 -21.14 -32.16
CA VAL A 49 -2.76 -20.89 -33.60
C VAL A 49 -2.06 -21.98 -34.43
N LYS A 50 -0.94 -22.50 -33.92
CA LYS A 50 -0.21 -23.60 -34.54
C LYS A 50 -0.23 -24.78 -33.58
N PRO A 51 -1.34 -25.56 -33.54
CA PRO A 51 -1.40 -26.73 -32.68
C PRO A 51 -0.16 -27.60 -32.97
N PRO A 52 0.55 -28.07 -31.92
CA PRO A 52 1.69 -28.94 -32.11
C PRO A 52 1.26 -30.10 -33.00
N ARG A 53 2.02 -30.31 -34.08
CA ARG A 53 1.82 -31.41 -35.01
C ARG A 53 1.74 -32.68 -34.17
N LEU A 54 0.59 -33.35 -34.20
CA LEU A 54 0.26 -34.54 -33.39
C LEU A 54 1.08 -35.79 -33.80
N ASP A 55 2.29 -35.60 -34.34
CA ASP A 55 3.18 -36.64 -34.85
C ASP A 55 4.37 -36.90 -33.90
N ALA A 56 4.38 -36.30 -32.71
CA ALA A 56 5.38 -36.55 -31.66
C ALA A 56 4.74 -37.14 -30.40
N ALA A 57 3.98 -38.23 -30.58
CA ALA A 57 3.78 -39.18 -29.50
C ALA A 57 5.06 -40.03 -29.35
N PRO A 58 5.51 -40.35 -28.12
CA PRO A 58 6.52 -41.38 -27.91
C PRO A 58 5.91 -42.74 -28.25
N ALA A 59 6.17 -43.21 -29.46
CA ALA A 59 5.93 -44.60 -29.81
C ALA A 59 7.08 -45.45 -29.25
N ASP A 60 6.97 -45.90 -28.00
CA ASP A 60 7.65 -47.14 -27.61
C ASP A 60 6.98 -47.80 -26.38
N ALA A 61 5.90 -48.52 -26.65
CA ALA A 61 5.39 -49.56 -25.77
C ALA A 61 5.06 -50.79 -26.62
N THR A 62 6.08 -51.40 -27.22
CA THR A 62 5.99 -52.76 -27.75
C THR A 62 6.20 -53.81 -26.63
N PRO A 63 5.36 -54.86 -26.55
CA PRO A 63 5.59 -56.01 -25.66
C PRO A 63 6.84 -56.82 -26.09
N PRO A 64 7.44 -57.63 -25.18
CA PRO A 64 8.79 -58.14 -25.32
C PRO A 64 8.90 -59.20 -26.42
N ARG A 65 9.68 -58.91 -27.46
CA ARG A 65 10.12 -59.90 -28.46
C ARG A 65 11.47 -60.45 -28.02
N ALA A 66 11.53 -61.76 -27.76
CA ALA A 66 12.75 -62.48 -27.44
C ALA A 66 13.81 -62.26 -28.53
N ILE A 67 14.95 -61.71 -28.14
CA ILE A 67 16.10 -61.53 -29.02
C ILE A 67 16.91 -62.83 -29.00
N PRO A 68 17.16 -63.48 -30.15
CA PRO A 68 18.09 -64.60 -30.24
C PRO A 68 19.53 -64.11 -30.03
N VAL A 69 20.25 -64.86 -29.19
CA VAL A 69 21.66 -64.65 -28.83
C VAL A 69 22.57 -64.74 -30.07
N PRO A 70 23.37 -63.69 -30.37
CA PRO A 70 24.52 -63.80 -31.27
C PRO A 70 25.82 -63.95 -30.48
N ALA A 71 26.71 -64.75 -31.06
CA ALA A 71 27.96 -65.20 -30.49
C ALA A 71 28.97 -64.08 -30.16
N ALA A 72 29.71 -64.33 -29.08
CA ALA A 72 31.09 -63.92 -28.81
C ALA A 72 31.56 -62.59 -29.43
N GLN A 73 31.44 -61.50 -28.68
CA GLN A 73 32.28 -60.33 -28.86
C GLN A 73 33.31 -60.27 -27.75
N THR A 74 34.56 -60.29 -28.18
CA THR A 74 35.81 -60.06 -27.44
C THR A 74 35.69 -58.94 -26.40
N MET A 75 36.12 -59.25 -25.18
CA MET A 75 36.26 -58.29 -24.08
C MET A 75 37.24 -57.18 -24.46
N ALA A 76 36.72 -56.06 -24.96
CA ALA A 76 37.43 -54.79 -24.92
C ALA A 76 37.27 -54.22 -23.51
N THR A 77 38.39 -53.98 -22.83
CA THR A 77 38.46 -53.32 -21.53
C THR A 77 37.78 -51.95 -21.63
N VAL A 78 36.54 -51.86 -21.15
CA VAL A 78 35.81 -50.60 -20.98
C VAL A 78 36.55 -49.80 -19.91
N ALA A 79 37.22 -48.72 -20.32
CA ALA A 79 37.69 -47.70 -19.39
C ALA A 79 36.48 -47.18 -18.60
N PRO A 80 36.61 -47.00 -17.27
CA PRO A 80 35.48 -46.55 -16.45
C PRO A 80 34.92 -45.23 -17.00
N PRO A 81 33.59 -45.09 -17.12
CA PRO A 81 32.99 -43.84 -17.54
C PRO A 81 33.42 -42.75 -16.55
N SER A 82 34.12 -41.73 -17.04
CA SER A 82 34.39 -40.52 -16.29
C SER A 82 33.03 -39.89 -15.97
N VAL A 83 32.56 -40.12 -14.74
CA VAL A 83 31.36 -39.49 -14.19
C VAL A 83 31.66 -37.99 -14.15
N LYS A 84 31.08 -37.22 -15.06
CA LYS A 84 31.05 -35.76 -14.94
C LYS A 84 30.23 -35.45 -13.68
N GLU A 85 30.90 -35.07 -12.60
CA GLU A 85 30.25 -34.51 -11.41
C GLU A 85 29.33 -33.37 -11.84
N GLU A 86 28.05 -33.46 -11.51
CA GLU A 86 27.08 -32.43 -11.85
C GLU A 86 27.36 -31.17 -10.99
N PRO A 87 27.36 -29.96 -11.58
CA PRO A 87 27.67 -28.73 -10.83
C PRO A 87 26.72 -28.55 -9.64
N THR A 88 27.27 -28.39 -8.44
CA THR A 88 26.47 -28.28 -7.20
C THR A 88 26.34 -26.83 -6.75
N ILE A 89 25.26 -26.49 -6.05
CA ILE A 89 25.11 -25.13 -5.47
C ILE A 89 25.95 -25.07 -4.19
N PRO A 90 26.87 -24.10 -4.03
CA PRO A 90 27.65 -23.98 -2.81
C PRO A 90 26.73 -23.65 -1.63
N GLY A 91 26.85 -24.40 -0.53
CA GLY A 91 26.00 -24.22 0.67
C GLY A 91 26.06 -22.83 1.29
N GLN A 92 27.12 -22.07 1.02
CA GLN A 92 27.23 -20.66 1.39
C GLN A 92 26.17 -19.78 0.74
N THR A 93 25.67 -20.14 -0.46
CA THR A 93 24.59 -19.41 -1.14
C THR A 93 23.27 -19.56 -0.39
N ILE A 94 22.98 -20.78 0.09
CA ILE A 94 21.78 -21.09 0.87
C ILE A 94 21.89 -20.42 2.24
N ALA A 95 23.05 -20.49 2.89
CA ALA A 95 23.31 -19.79 4.14
C ALA A 95 23.14 -18.27 3.99
N ALA A 96 23.66 -17.66 2.91
CA ALA A 96 23.49 -16.24 2.64
C ALA A 96 22.00 -15.85 2.46
N LEU A 97 21.23 -16.68 1.76
CA LEU A 97 19.79 -16.47 1.58
C LEU A 97 19.03 -16.50 2.91
N ILE A 98 19.27 -17.54 3.72
CA ILE A 98 18.63 -17.69 5.04
C ILE A 98 19.03 -16.55 5.96
N LEU A 99 20.31 -16.17 6.00
CA LEU A 99 20.82 -15.12 6.86
C LEU A 99 20.32 -13.73 6.45
N SER A 100 20.11 -13.49 5.14
CA SER A 100 19.55 -12.24 4.66
C SER A 100 18.05 -12.13 4.96
N ILE A 101 17.29 -13.23 4.82
CA ILE A 101 15.87 -13.27 5.18
C ILE A 101 15.69 -13.12 6.70
N THR A 102 16.36 -13.95 7.50
CA THR A 102 16.25 -13.88 8.98
C THR A 102 16.81 -12.57 9.52
N GLY A 103 17.95 -12.11 9.01
CA GLY A 103 18.57 -10.85 9.39
C GLY A 103 17.72 -9.61 9.10
N THR A 104 16.87 -9.65 8.08
CA THR A 104 15.88 -8.59 7.81
C THR A 104 14.91 -8.39 8.97
N PHE A 105 14.52 -9.47 9.66
CA PHE A 105 13.52 -9.41 10.72
C PHE A 105 14.09 -9.30 12.13
N THR A 106 15.29 -9.85 12.39
CA THR A 106 15.83 -9.93 13.76
C THR A 106 16.93 -8.92 14.07
N CYS A 107 17.78 -8.53 13.12
CA CYS A 107 18.88 -7.59 13.40
C CYS A 107 19.58 -7.09 12.13
N MET A 108 19.74 -5.76 11.98
CA MET A 108 20.41 -5.13 10.83
C MET A 108 21.86 -5.62 10.63
N LEU A 109 22.54 -6.01 11.71
CA LEU A 109 23.91 -6.56 11.67
C LEU A 109 24.00 -7.92 10.98
N LEU A 110 22.98 -8.77 11.14
CA LEU A 110 22.92 -10.09 10.47
C LEU A 110 22.72 -9.95 8.96
N ASN A 111 22.00 -8.90 8.54
CA ASN A 111 21.83 -8.61 7.12
C ASN A 111 23.17 -8.25 6.45
N ILE A 112 24.01 -7.45 7.10
CA ILE A 112 25.37 -7.13 6.59
C ILE A 112 26.18 -8.42 6.38
N ALA A 113 26.14 -9.34 7.34
CA ALA A 113 26.81 -10.64 7.19
C ALA A 113 26.25 -11.44 6.00
N GLY A 114 24.92 -11.44 5.81
CA GLY A 114 24.27 -12.08 4.66
C GLY A 114 24.72 -11.50 3.30
N ILE A 115 24.84 -10.17 3.20
CA ILE A 115 25.32 -9.48 2.00
C ILE A 115 26.78 -9.88 1.70
N VAL A 116 27.64 -9.92 2.72
CA VAL A 116 29.05 -10.30 2.56
C VAL A 116 29.19 -11.75 2.08
N LEU A 117 28.43 -12.69 2.66
CA LEU A 117 28.40 -14.08 2.18
C LEU A 117 27.82 -14.20 0.75
N GLY A 118 26.86 -13.34 0.39
CA GLY A 118 26.35 -13.23 -0.98
C GLY A 118 27.44 -12.85 -1.99
N TYR A 119 28.28 -11.86 -1.67
CA TYR A 119 29.42 -11.50 -2.52
C TYR A 119 30.48 -12.60 -2.61
N GLN A 120 30.77 -13.30 -1.49
CA GLN A 120 31.73 -14.40 -1.49
C GLN A 120 31.24 -15.58 -2.34
N SER A 121 29.98 -16.00 -2.20
CA SER A 121 29.41 -17.08 -3.02
C SER A 121 29.41 -16.75 -4.51
N ARG A 122 29.09 -15.50 -4.88
CA ARG A 122 29.19 -15.04 -6.27
C ARG A 122 30.62 -15.08 -6.80
N ARG A 123 31.60 -14.73 -5.96
CA ARG A 123 33.02 -14.83 -6.32
C ARG A 123 33.44 -16.29 -6.54
N LEU A 124 33.05 -17.20 -5.65
CA LEU A 124 33.34 -18.63 -5.77
C LEU A 124 32.76 -19.27 -7.02
N ILE A 125 31.51 -18.93 -7.38
CA ILE A 125 30.87 -19.41 -8.62
C ILE A 125 31.61 -18.89 -9.86
N ARG A 126 32.09 -17.64 -9.83
CA ARG A 126 32.85 -17.07 -10.95
C ARG A 126 34.25 -17.68 -11.08
N GLU A 127 34.88 -18.04 -9.97
CA GLU A 127 36.22 -18.65 -9.96
C GLU A 127 36.20 -20.14 -10.33
N ASN A 128 35.10 -20.86 -10.06
CA ASN A 128 34.98 -22.30 -10.36
C ASN A 128 33.63 -22.63 -11.03
N PRO A 129 33.38 -22.16 -12.26
CA PRO A 129 32.10 -22.36 -12.95
C PRO A 129 31.80 -23.82 -13.28
N ASP A 130 32.83 -24.65 -13.43
CA ASP A 130 32.69 -26.08 -13.72
C ASP A 130 32.19 -26.88 -12.52
N ARG A 131 32.39 -26.35 -11.30
CA ARG A 131 32.04 -27.01 -10.04
C ARG A 131 30.78 -26.44 -9.39
N TYR A 132 30.53 -25.14 -9.58
CA TYR A 132 29.46 -24.42 -8.90
C TYR A 132 28.50 -23.72 -9.86
N THR A 133 27.20 -23.91 -9.64
CA THR A 133 26.13 -23.23 -10.38
C THR A 133 25.27 -22.36 -9.45
N GLY A 134 24.32 -21.59 -10.00
CA GLY A 134 23.37 -20.81 -9.19
C GLY A 134 23.72 -19.32 -9.02
N GLY A 135 24.44 -18.71 -9.95
CA GLY A 135 24.77 -17.27 -9.91
C GLY A 135 23.54 -16.36 -9.78
N GLY A 136 22.41 -16.73 -10.39
CA GLY A 136 21.14 -16.01 -10.24
C GLY A 136 20.62 -16.00 -8.80
N LEU A 137 20.76 -17.13 -8.08
CA LEU A 137 20.33 -17.27 -6.69
C LEU A 137 21.18 -16.39 -5.75
N ALA A 138 22.51 -16.36 -5.98
CA ALA A 138 23.40 -15.49 -5.23
C ALA A 138 23.08 -14.01 -5.46
N THR A 139 22.71 -13.64 -6.69
CA THR A 139 22.34 -12.26 -7.03
C THR A 139 21.01 -11.88 -6.39
N ALA A 140 20.03 -12.79 -6.39
CA ALA A 140 18.74 -12.59 -5.72
C ALA A 140 18.91 -12.35 -4.22
N ALA A 141 19.77 -13.12 -3.54
CA ALA A 141 20.07 -12.93 -2.12
C ALA A 141 20.65 -11.53 -1.83
N ILE A 142 21.56 -11.04 -2.69
CA ILE A 142 22.12 -9.68 -2.54
C ILE A 142 21.04 -8.62 -2.73
N VAL A 143 20.21 -8.74 -3.77
CA VAL A 143 19.16 -7.75 -4.06
C VAL A 143 18.12 -7.69 -2.93
N ILE A 144 17.66 -8.85 -2.46
CA ILE A 144 16.73 -8.94 -1.31
C ILE A 144 17.36 -8.31 -0.06
N GLY A 145 18.65 -8.56 0.18
CA GLY A 145 19.39 -7.99 1.30
C GLY A 145 19.45 -6.47 1.30
N TRP A 146 19.41 -5.82 0.13
CA TRP A 146 19.39 -4.35 0.01
C TRP A 146 17.99 -3.72 0.08
N ILE A 147 16.97 -4.39 -0.44
CA ILE A 147 15.60 -3.84 -0.46
C ILE A 147 15.07 -3.62 0.95
N ALA A 148 15.21 -4.63 1.81
CA ALA A 148 14.73 -4.60 3.18
C ALA A 148 15.25 -3.40 4.01
N PRO A 149 16.57 -3.16 4.13
CA PRO A 149 17.10 -2.04 4.91
C PRO A 149 16.75 -0.70 4.28
N ILE A 150 16.71 -0.57 2.95
CA ILE A 150 16.29 0.67 2.29
C ILE A 150 14.85 1.02 2.68
N LEU A 151 13.93 0.05 2.65
CA LEU A 151 12.54 0.29 3.03
C LEU A 151 12.44 0.73 4.49
N VAL A 152 13.14 0.06 5.41
CA VAL A 152 13.16 0.42 6.83
C VAL A 152 13.71 1.82 7.05
N ILE A 153 14.80 2.19 6.36
CA ILE A 153 15.39 3.53 6.44
C ILE A 153 14.39 4.59 5.93
N VAL A 154 13.77 4.38 4.77
CA VAL A 154 12.81 5.32 4.19
C VAL A 154 11.61 5.53 5.11
N VAL A 155 11.00 4.44 5.62
CA VAL A 155 9.88 4.51 6.56
C VAL A 155 10.30 5.18 7.86
N GLY A 156 11.49 4.85 8.39
CA GLY A 156 12.04 5.47 9.58
C GLY A 156 12.22 6.98 9.46
N ILE A 157 12.72 7.46 8.32
CA ILE A 157 12.86 8.91 8.05
C ILE A 157 11.49 9.59 7.97
N VAL A 158 10.53 8.99 7.26
CA VAL A 158 9.17 9.55 7.15
C VAL A 158 8.53 9.67 8.53
N LEU A 159 8.63 8.64 9.37
CA LEU A 159 8.09 8.66 10.73
C LEU A 159 8.82 9.69 11.61
N ALA A 160 10.15 9.76 11.53
CA ALA A 160 10.94 10.73 12.30
C ALA A 160 10.54 12.18 12.00
N ILE A 161 10.16 12.48 10.76
CA ILE A 161 9.67 13.82 10.36
C ILE A 161 8.19 14.00 10.72
N SER A 162 7.37 12.95 10.55
CA SER A 162 5.92 13.05 10.72
C SER A 162 5.48 13.17 12.19
N ILE A 163 6.13 12.48 13.12
CA ILE A 163 5.79 12.50 14.55
C ILE A 163 5.83 13.92 15.14
N PRO A 164 6.94 14.69 15.05
CA PRO A 164 6.97 16.04 15.61
C PRO A 164 6.03 17.00 14.88
N ALA A 165 5.79 16.79 13.58
CA ALA A 165 4.81 17.58 12.84
C ALA A 165 3.39 17.32 13.39
N LEU A 166 3.00 16.06 13.59
CA LEU A 166 1.70 15.68 14.15
C LEU A 166 1.48 16.23 15.56
N ILE A 167 2.51 16.21 16.43
CA ILE A 167 2.41 16.80 17.78
C ILE A 167 2.16 18.31 17.68
N LYS A 168 2.89 19.04 16.81
CA LYS A 168 2.65 20.48 16.59
C LYS A 168 1.26 20.78 16.05
N TYR A 169 0.74 19.93 15.16
CA TYR A 169 -0.64 20.09 14.67
C TYR A 169 -1.66 19.84 15.78
N ALA A 170 -1.44 18.84 16.63
CA ALA A 170 -2.30 18.54 17.77
C ALA A 170 -2.31 19.69 18.81
N GLU A 171 -1.13 20.24 19.15
CA GLU A 171 -1.02 21.41 20.03
C GLU A 171 -1.75 22.63 19.46
N LYS A 172 -1.59 22.90 18.16
CA LYS A 172 -2.25 24.03 17.49
C LYS A 172 -3.76 23.88 17.46
N SER A 173 -4.26 22.66 17.26
CA SER A 173 -5.70 22.38 17.33
C SER A 173 -6.26 22.48 18.75
N ALA A 174 -5.48 22.13 19.78
CA ALA A 174 -5.89 22.29 21.17
C ALA A 174 -5.92 23.75 21.62
N ALA A 175 -5.03 24.59 21.06
CA ALA A 175 -4.97 26.01 21.42
C ALA A 175 -6.09 26.84 20.76
N THR A 176 -6.65 26.43 19.63
CA THR A 176 -7.66 27.23 18.92
C THR A 176 -9.05 26.75 19.31
N PRO A 177 -9.86 27.55 20.05
CA PRO A 177 -11.24 27.18 20.29
C PRO A 177 -11.96 26.88 18.97
N PRO A 178 -12.74 25.80 18.91
CA PRO A 178 -13.52 25.53 17.72
C PRO A 178 -14.55 26.68 17.59
N PRO A 179 -14.60 27.38 16.44
CA PRO A 179 -15.50 28.51 16.23
C PRO A 179 -16.97 28.12 16.42
N THR A 180 -17.27 26.82 16.36
CA THR A 180 -18.60 26.23 16.58
C THR A 180 -19.21 26.58 17.94
N VAL A 181 -18.44 26.67 19.02
CA VAL A 181 -19.01 26.94 20.35
C VAL A 181 -19.63 28.34 20.42
N GLY A 182 -18.98 29.34 19.82
CA GLY A 182 -19.55 30.68 19.71
C GLY A 182 -20.80 30.73 18.83
N TYR A 183 -20.85 29.94 17.75
CA TYR A 183 -22.04 29.83 16.91
C TYR A 183 -23.21 29.18 17.65
N GLN A 184 -22.97 28.11 18.42
CA GLN A 184 -24.01 27.47 19.23
C GLN A 184 -24.54 28.41 20.31
N ALA A 185 -23.66 29.15 20.98
CA ALA A 185 -24.06 30.15 21.98
C ALA A 185 -24.92 31.26 21.37
N LYS A 186 -24.56 31.73 20.17
CA LYS A 186 -25.38 32.67 19.39
C LYS A 186 -26.76 32.07 19.10
N LEU A 187 -26.83 30.84 18.62
CA LEU A 187 -28.11 30.21 18.31
C LEU A 187 -28.98 30.05 19.57
N ALA A 188 -28.37 29.68 20.70
CA ALA A 188 -29.07 29.57 21.98
C ALA A 188 -29.61 30.93 22.47
N GLU A 189 -28.87 32.03 22.29
CA GLU A 189 -29.36 33.38 22.59
C GLU A 189 -30.57 33.76 21.73
N GLU A 190 -30.55 33.48 20.42
CA GLU A 190 -31.68 33.79 19.54
C GLU A 190 -32.92 32.95 19.91
N LEU A 191 -32.74 31.67 20.23
CA LEU A 191 -33.83 30.80 20.70
C LEU A 191 -34.40 31.26 22.05
N TYR A 192 -33.54 31.75 22.92
CA TYR A 192 -33.96 32.31 24.21
C TYR A 192 -34.79 33.59 24.03
N PHE A 193 -34.33 34.51 23.19
CA PHE A 193 -35.03 35.76 22.88
C PHE A 193 -36.43 35.51 22.32
N GLN A 194 -36.57 34.53 21.40
CA GLN A 194 -37.84 34.19 20.77
C GLN A 194 -38.87 33.55 21.73
N ASN A 195 -38.41 32.87 22.78
CA ASN A 195 -39.28 32.09 23.66
C ASN A 195 -39.58 32.76 25.01
N ARG A 196 -39.10 33.99 25.25
CA ARG A 196 -39.30 34.71 26.51
C ARG A 196 -40.15 35.96 26.30
N GLU A 197 -41.09 36.20 27.22
CA GLU A 197 -41.84 37.46 27.32
C GLU A 197 -41.51 38.19 28.62
N PRO A 198 -41.06 39.46 28.59
CA PRO A 198 -40.71 40.23 27.38
C PRO A 198 -39.45 39.69 26.68
N ALA A 199 -39.37 39.88 25.36
CA ALA A 199 -38.24 39.43 24.55
C ALA A 199 -36.95 40.17 24.97
N THR A 200 -36.00 39.43 25.51
CA THR A 200 -34.70 39.94 25.97
C THR A 200 -33.64 38.85 25.87
N TYR A 201 -32.42 39.24 25.51
CA TYR A 201 -31.26 38.36 25.60
C TYR A 201 -30.88 38.12 27.07
N THR A 202 -30.15 37.04 27.35
CA THR A 202 -29.73 36.66 28.71
C THR A 202 -28.26 37.02 28.94
N ASP A 203 -27.91 37.33 30.18
CA ASP A 203 -26.52 37.52 30.64
C ASP A 203 -26.02 36.30 31.45
N SER A 204 -26.83 35.23 31.49
CA SER A 204 -26.56 34.04 32.30
C SER A 204 -26.37 32.78 31.47
N LEU A 205 -25.23 32.11 31.68
CA LEU A 205 -24.93 30.80 31.06
C LEU A 205 -25.99 29.76 31.42
N ALA A 206 -26.48 29.78 32.66
CA ALA A 206 -27.49 28.83 33.14
C ALA A 206 -28.78 28.88 32.32
N ALA A 207 -29.18 30.06 31.85
CA ALA A 207 -30.34 30.20 30.98
C ALA A 207 -30.09 29.64 29.57
N LEU A 208 -28.89 29.86 29.00
CA LEU A 208 -28.54 29.27 27.70
C LEU A 208 -28.43 27.74 27.74
N LEU A 209 -27.94 27.18 28.84
CA LEU A 209 -27.84 25.73 29.03
C LEU A 209 -29.19 25.02 29.04
N THR A 210 -30.31 25.73 29.23
CA THR A 210 -31.64 25.15 29.06
C THR A 210 -31.97 24.83 27.60
N TRP A 211 -31.34 25.54 26.66
CA TRP A 211 -31.53 25.36 25.22
C TRP A 211 -30.45 24.47 24.62
N ASP A 212 -29.20 24.64 25.05
CA ASP A 212 -28.06 23.85 24.56
C ASP A 212 -27.08 23.52 25.68
N GLN A 213 -27.10 22.27 26.15
CA GLN A 213 -26.19 21.76 27.18
C GLN A 213 -24.75 21.62 26.68
N SER A 214 -24.55 21.53 25.36
CA SER A 214 -23.22 21.33 24.76
C SER A 214 -22.30 22.52 24.91
N LEU A 215 -22.84 23.68 25.31
CA LEU A 215 -22.06 24.88 25.66
C LEU A 215 -21.07 24.63 26.80
N THR A 216 -21.30 23.62 27.65
CA THR A 216 -20.40 23.24 28.76
C THR A 216 -19.65 21.93 28.54
N ASP A 217 -19.77 21.30 27.36
CA ASP A 217 -19.09 20.03 27.08
C ASP A 217 -17.56 20.19 27.04
N ASP A 218 -17.08 21.40 26.72
CA ASP A 218 -15.66 21.74 26.75
C ASP A 218 -15.32 22.53 28.04
N PRO A 219 -14.71 21.89 29.05
CA PRO A 219 -14.35 22.55 30.30
C PRO A 219 -13.26 23.63 30.11
N ALA A 220 -12.59 23.68 28.95
CA ALA A 220 -11.62 24.71 28.66
C ALA A 220 -12.26 26.02 28.20
N VAL A 221 -13.55 26.03 27.84
CA VAL A 221 -14.26 27.23 27.38
C VAL A 221 -14.99 27.90 28.54
N THR A 222 -14.68 29.17 28.78
CA THR A 222 -15.39 30.03 29.74
C THR A 222 -16.12 31.14 28.99
N PHE A 223 -17.38 31.37 29.34
CA PHE A 223 -18.18 32.47 28.80
C PHE A 223 -18.13 33.67 29.74
N LEU A 224 -17.81 34.83 29.16
CA LEU A 224 -17.85 36.13 29.82
C LEU A 224 -18.95 36.95 29.14
N PHE A 225 -20.11 37.06 29.78
CA PHE A 225 -21.22 37.84 29.28
C PHE A 225 -20.96 39.33 29.53
N GLY A 226 -21.08 40.11 28.46
CA GLY A 226 -21.08 41.56 28.49
C GLY A 226 -22.52 42.10 28.64
N PRO A 227 -22.77 43.35 28.20
CA PRO A 227 -24.12 43.92 28.24
C PRO A 227 -25.08 43.13 27.34
N CYS A 228 -26.20 42.69 27.92
CA CYS A 228 -27.32 42.05 27.21
C CYS A 228 -28.61 42.83 27.48
N ASN A 229 -29.36 43.18 26.43
CA ASN A 229 -30.65 43.88 26.54
C ASN A 229 -31.59 43.46 25.40
N GLN A 230 -32.63 44.24 25.10
CA GLN A 230 -33.57 43.94 24.02
C GLN A 230 -33.00 44.23 22.61
N SER A 231 -31.94 45.05 22.53
CA SER A 231 -31.34 45.52 21.29
C SER A 231 -30.12 44.71 20.85
N GLY A 232 -29.65 43.79 21.71
CA GLY A 232 -28.50 42.95 21.39
C GLY A 232 -27.81 42.36 22.61
N TYR A 233 -26.74 41.62 22.32
CA TYR A 233 -25.90 40.98 23.33
C TYR A 233 -24.43 41.06 22.91
N THR A 234 -23.55 40.98 23.91
CA THR A 234 -22.11 40.74 23.70
C THR A 234 -21.67 39.65 24.65
N PHE A 235 -20.97 38.63 24.15
CA PHE A 235 -20.28 37.68 25.00
C PHE A 235 -18.89 37.37 24.44
N THR A 236 -17.98 37.07 25.34
CA THR A 236 -16.60 36.68 25.01
C THR A 236 -16.40 35.24 25.44
N THR A 237 -15.97 34.39 24.51
CA THR A 237 -15.51 33.05 24.86
C THR A 237 -14.01 33.09 25.08
N LYS A 238 -13.56 32.61 26.23
CA LYS A 238 -12.14 32.44 26.55
C LYS A 238 -11.82 30.95 26.61
N THR A 239 -10.76 30.53 25.92
CA THR A 239 -10.39 29.11 25.87
C THR A 239 -9.02 28.86 26.47
N GLY A 240 -9.02 28.13 27.59
CA GLY A 240 -7.83 27.72 28.32
C GLY A 240 -6.93 28.87 28.79
N ASP A 241 -5.71 28.51 29.19
CA ASP A 241 -4.67 29.45 29.64
C ASP A 241 -4.05 30.28 28.48
N ALA A 242 -4.37 29.93 27.23
CA ALA A 242 -3.84 30.60 26.05
C ALA A 242 -4.38 32.03 25.87
N GLY A 243 -5.43 32.42 26.61
CA GLY A 243 -5.97 33.78 26.58
C GLY A 243 -6.57 34.19 25.24
N LEU A 244 -6.92 33.22 24.39
CA LEU A 244 -7.61 33.50 23.13
C LEU A 244 -9.06 33.88 23.45
N GLU A 245 -9.35 35.16 23.25
CA GLU A 245 -10.67 35.76 23.44
C GLU A 245 -11.31 35.99 22.08
N THR A 246 -12.48 35.37 21.87
CA THR A 246 -13.32 35.67 20.70
C THR A 246 -14.54 36.41 21.19
N VAL A 247 -14.72 37.64 20.70
CA VAL A 247 -15.86 38.49 21.04
C VAL A 247 -16.96 38.29 20.01
N PHE A 248 -18.14 37.91 20.47
CA PHE A 248 -19.35 37.81 19.68
C PHE A 248 -20.29 38.93 20.09
N THR A 249 -20.64 39.79 19.14
CA THR A 249 -21.60 40.87 19.32
C THR A 249 -22.72 40.70 18.31
N SER A 250 -23.95 40.52 18.79
CA SER A 250 -25.14 40.70 17.97
C SER A 250 -25.64 42.12 18.23
N ARG A 251 -25.33 43.01 17.30
CA ARG A 251 -25.95 44.31 17.20
C ARG A 251 -26.43 44.39 15.77
N ASP A 252 -27.74 44.33 15.57
CA ASP A 252 -28.24 45.03 14.39
C ASP A 252 -27.86 46.49 14.62
N PRO A 253 -27.13 47.15 13.70
CA PRO A 253 -27.03 48.60 13.76
C PRO A 253 -28.45 49.11 13.63
N VAL A 254 -29.10 49.36 14.75
CA VAL A 254 -30.17 50.34 14.80
C VAL A 254 -29.44 51.60 14.39
N ASP A 255 -29.59 51.95 13.11
CA ASP A 255 -29.21 53.25 12.57
C ASP A 255 -29.90 54.29 13.44
N GLU A 256 -29.21 54.71 14.50
CA GLU A 256 -29.59 55.77 15.44
C GLU A 256 -29.46 57.15 14.76
N ASP A 257 -29.57 57.16 13.42
CA ASP A 257 -29.38 58.28 12.52
C ASP A 257 -30.50 58.33 11.47
N SER A 258 -31.73 57.95 11.84
CA SER A 258 -32.93 58.48 11.17
C SER A 258 -33.46 59.72 11.90
N PRO A 259 -32.88 60.93 11.66
CA PRO A 259 -33.46 62.19 12.10
C PRO A 259 -34.65 62.53 11.19
N GLY A 260 -35.82 61.97 11.46
CA GLY A 260 -36.98 62.35 10.67
C GLY A 260 -38.23 61.54 10.88
N GLN A 261 -38.93 61.78 11.98
CA GLN A 261 -40.39 61.94 11.92
C GLN A 261 -40.87 62.74 13.14
N ARG A 262 -41.10 64.03 12.89
CA ARG A 262 -42.03 64.87 13.63
C ARG A 262 -43.45 64.60 13.13
#